data_AF-A0A7C1V6B1-F1
#
_entry.id   AF-A0A7C1V6B1-F1
#
_cell.length_a   1.000
_cell.length_b   1.000
_cell.length_c   1.000
_cell.angle_alpha   90.00
_cell.angle_beta   90.00
_cell.angle_gamma   90.00
#
_symmetry.space_group_name_H-M   'P 1'
#
loop_
_entity.id
_entity.type
_entity.pdbx_description
1 polymer ?
#
loop_
_entity_poly.entity_id
_entity_poly.type
_entity_poly.pdbx_seq_one_letter_code
_entity_poly.pdbx_strand_id
1 'polypeptide(L)' 'MQKILNSSLKDFMTKLPARHFLQVHKSFAINTDYPDSLDYACIQIGEDEIPVGRKYRDTIKKFLNVDL' A
#
# COMPACT_ATOMS: atom_id res chain seq x y z
N MET A 1 9.39 -6.79 17.74
CA MET A 1 8.99 -5.56 18.45
C MET A 1 7.92 -4.85 17.63
N GLN A 2 6.68 -4.74 18.12
CA GLN A 2 5.65 -3.93 17.47
C GLN A 2 5.75 -2.49 18.00
N LYS A 3 5.86 -1.51 17.11
CA LYS A 3 5.98 -0.09 17.48
C LYS A 3 4.68 0.60 17.11
N ILE A 4 3.93 1.05 18.11
CA ILE A 4 2.64 1.73 17.92
C ILE A 4 2.92 3.24 17.87
N LEU A 5 2.53 3.89 16.77
CA LEU A 5 2.65 5.34 16.59
C LEU A 5 1.27 5.97 16.74
N ASN A 6 1.17 7.05 17.53
CA ASN A 6 -0.06 7.84 17.71
C ASN A 6 -0.23 8.92 16.62
N SER A 7 0.34 8.69 15.44
CA SER A 7 0.33 9.64 14.32
C SER A 7 -0.59 9.12 13.22
N SER A 8 -1.22 10.04 12.47
CA SER A 8 -2.05 9.62 11.34
C SER A 8 -1.20 8.92 10.27
N LEU A 9 -1.75 7.91 9.59
CA LEU A 9 -1.07 7.24 8.48
C LEU A 9 -0.58 8.25 7.42
N LYS A 10 -1.36 9.31 7.20
CA LYS A 10 -1.03 10.37 6.26
C LYS A 10 0.23 11.16 6.67
N ASP A 11 0.38 11.48 7.95
CA ASP A 11 1.59 12.14 8.49
C ASP A 11 2.80 11.21 8.47
N PHE A 12 2.57 9.91 8.64
CA PHE A 12 3.65 8.94 8.54
C PHE A 12 4.13 8.79 7.09
N MET A 13 3.20 8.78 6.13
CA MET A 13 3.52 8.72 4.70
C MET A 13 4.35 9.91 4.20
N THR A 14 4.21 11.10 4.79
CA THR A 14 5.05 12.26 4.39
C THR A 14 6.50 12.13 4.83
N LYS A 15 6.77 11.34 5.87
CA LYS A 15 8.11 11.04 6.39
C LYS A 15 8.77 9.86 5.66
N LEU A 16 7.97 9.07 4.93
CA LEU A 16 8.44 7.92 4.17
C LEU A 16 8.83 8.33 2.74
N PRO A 17 9.81 7.65 2.13
CA PRO A 17 10.15 7.88 0.74
C PRO A 17 8.98 7.48 -0.16
N ALA A 18 8.27 8.48 -0.71
CA ALA A 18 7.08 8.30 -1.53
C ALA A 18 7.30 7.45 -2.80
N ARG A 19 8.56 7.20 -3.17
CA ARG A 19 8.93 6.33 -4.30
C ARG A 19 8.79 4.85 -3.98
N HIS A 20 8.85 4.47 -2.70
CA HIS A 20 8.76 3.08 -2.26
C HIS A 20 7.45 2.79 -1.54
N PHE A 21 6.77 3.80 -0.99
CA PHE A 21 5.54 3.58 -0.22
C PHE A 21 4.32 4.12 -0.93
N LEU A 22 3.30 3.26 -1.04
CA LEU A 22 2.02 3.60 -1.65
C LEU A 22 0.87 3.27 -0.71
N GLN A 23 -0.06 4.21 -0.56
CA GLN A 23 -1.28 3.96 0.19
C GLN A 23 -2.29 3.21 -0.68
N VAL A 24 -2.71 2.02 -0.21
CA VAL A 24 -3.61 1.11 -0.96
C VAL A 24 -4.99 1.02 -0.35
N HIS A 25 -5.15 1.48 0.89
CA HIS A 25 -6.42 1.58 1.60
C HIS A 25 -6.42 2.78 2.54
N LYS A 26 -7.59 3.17 3.06
CA LYS A 26 -7.68 4.28 4.04
C LYS A 26 -6.82 4.06 5.30
N SER A 27 -6.56 2.80 5.63
CA SER A 27 -5.81 2.39 6.83
C SER A 27 -4.52 1.63 6.53
N PHE A 28 -4.19 1.38 5.25
CA PHE A 28 -3.01 0.59 4.88
C PHE A 28 -2.19 1.27 3.80
N ALA A 29 -0.88 1.18 3.96
CA ALA A 29 0.12 1.53 2.96
C ALA A 29 1.14 0.40 2.88
N ILE A 30 1.64 0.15 1.68
CA ILE A 30 2.56 -0.95 1.39
C ILE A 30 3.84 -0.41 0.77
N ASN A 31 4.89 -1.22 0.82
CA ASN A 31 6.07 -1.00 0.00
C ASN A 31 5.83 -1.60 -1.40
N THR A 32 5.97 -0.79 -2.45
CA THR A 32 5.73 -1.19 -3.84
C THR A 32 6.88 -1.95 -4.49
N ASP A 33 8.01 -2.07 -3.79
CA ASP A 33 9.19 -2.78 -4.27
C ASP A 33 9.05 -4.32 -4.08
N TYR A 34 8.14 -4.76 -3.19
CA TYR A 34 7.97 -6.18 -2.81
C TYR A 34 6.54 -6.77 -2.88
N PRO A 35 5.63 -6.36 -3.80
CA PRO A 35 4.36 -7.09 -3.95
C PRO A 35 4.62 -8.45 -4.61
N ASP A 36 4.23 -9.55 -3.94
CA ASP A 36 4.31 -10.91 -4.49
C ASP A 36 3.24 -11.12 -5.56
N SER A 37 2.00 -10.70 -5.28
CA SER A 37 0.92 -10.70 -6.25
C SER A 37 -0.06 -9.57 -5.99
N LEU A 38 -0.62 -9.04 -7.07
CA LEU A 38 -1.56 -7.93 -7.05
C LEU A 38 -2.90 -8.44 -7.57
N ASP A 39 -3.90 -8.45 -6.70
CA ASP A 39 -5.26 -8.81 -7.02
C ASP A 39 -6.17 -7.58 -7.09
N TYR A 40 -7.35 -7.74 -7.68
CA TYR A 40 -8.31 -6.65 -7.79
C TYR A 40 -8.80 -6.16 -6.42
N ALA A 41 -8.92 -7.07 -5.46
CA ALA A 41 -9.46 -6.79 -4.13
C ALA A 41 -8.39 -6.67 -3.04
N CYS A 42 -7.23 -7.28 -3.23
CA CYS A 42 -6.18 -7.41 -2.22
C CYS A 42 -4.79 -7.43 -2.87
N ILE A 43 -3.75 -7.22 -2.08
CA ILE A 43 -2.35 -7.35 -2.47
C ILE A 43 -1.72 -8.35 -1.53
N GLN A 44 -1.11 -9.38 -2.08
CA GLN A 44 -0.35 -10.37 -1.32
C GLN A 44 1.07 -9.84 -1.12
N ILE A 45 1.53 -9.83 0.12
CA ILE A 45 2.91 -9.50 0.49
C ILE A 45 3.40 -10.61 1.41
N GLY A 46 4.17 -11.56 0.87
CA GLY A 46 4.51 -12.80 1.56
C GLY A 46 3.25 -13.57 1.99
N GLU A 47 3.09 -13.74 3.31
CA GLU A 47 1.95 -14.45 3.92
C GLU A 47 0.77 -13.52 4.28
N ASP A 48 0.96 -12.21 4.17
CA ASP A 48 -0.05 -11.21 4.54
C ASP A 48 -0.88 -10.78 3.31
N GLU A 49 -2.19 -10.66 3.52
CA GLU A 49 -3.13 -10.12 2.52
C GLU A 49 -3.58 -8.70 2.92
N ILE A 50 -3.24 -7.71 2.08
CA ILE A 50 -3.60 -6.31 2.30
C ILE A 50 -4.81 -5.94 1.43
N PRO A 51 -5.95 -5.53 2.00
CA PRO A 51 -7.12 -5.16 1.21
C PRO A 51 -6.90 -3.85 0.44
N VAL A 52 -7.35 -3.80 -0.81
CA VAL A 52 -7.27 -2.62 -1.68
C VAL A 52 -8.60 -1.89 -1.72
N GLY A 53 -8.56 -0.61 -1.35
CA GLY A 53 -9.72 0.24 -1.46
C GLY A 53 -10.01 0.60 -2.91
N ARG A 54 -11.28 0.53 -3.32
CA ARG A 54 -11.73 0.81 -4.70
C ARG A 54 -11.20 2.15 -5.26
N LYS A 55 -11.11 3.17 -4.40
CA LYS A 55 -10.58 4.51 -4.71
C LYS A 55 -9.07 4.54 -5.02
N TYR A 56 -8.30 3.63 -4.42
CA TYR A 56 -6.84 3.58 -4.56
C TYR A 56 -6.39 2.74 -5.75
N ARG A 57 -7.27 1.92 -6.32
CA ARG A 57 -6.97 1.04 -7.46
C ARG A 57 -6.37 1.77 -8.64
N ASP A 58 -6.97 2.89 -9.04
CA ASP A 58 -6.49 3.68 -10.19
C ASP A 58 -5.06 4.19 -9.96
N THR A 59 -4.78 4.65 -8.73
CA THR A 59 -3.44 5.07 -8.32
C THR A 59 -2.45 3.90 -8.32
N ILE A 60 -2.85 2.73 -7.83
CA ILE A 60 -2.02 1.52 -7.80
C ILE A 60 -1.68 1.08 -9.22
N LYS A 61 -2.66 1.01 -10.13
CA LYS A 61 -2.44 0.69 -11.54
C LYS A 61 -1.44 1.63 -12.19
N LYS A 62 -1.62 2.94 -12.00
CA LYS A 62 -0.71 3.97 -12.52
C LYS A 62 0.70 3.87 -11.94
N PHE A 63 0.81 3.50 -10.67
CA PHE A 63 2.10 3.44 -9.97
C PHE A 63 2.88 2.18 -10.33
N LEU A 64 2.23 1.02 -10.37
CA LEU A 64 2.85 -0.26 -10.72
C LEU A 64 2.92 -0.49 -12.24
N ASN A 65 2.24 0.34 -13.05
CA ASN A 65 2.12 0.19 -14.50
C ASN A 65 1.62 -1.21 -14.91
N VAL A 66 0.66 -1.74 -14.14
CA VAL A 66 0.03 -3.05 -14.37
C VAL A 66 -1.46 -2.88 -14.63
N ASP A 67 -1.99 -3.68 -15.55
CA ASP A 67 -3.42 -3.73 -15.85
C ASP A 67 -4.10 -4.68 -14.85
N LEU A 68 -5.00 -4.12 -14.02
CA LEU A 68 -5.77 -4.82 -12.97
C LEU A 68 -7.25 -4.99 -13.35
#